data_AF-A0A660T6Z2-F1
#
_entry.id   AF-A0A660T6Z2-F1
#
_cell.length_a   1.000
_cell.length_b   1.000
_cell.length_c   1.000
_cell.angle_alpha   90.00
_cell.angle_beta   90.00
_cell.angle_gamma   90.00
#
_symmetry.space_group_name_H-M   'P 1'
#
loop_
_entity.id
_entity.type
_entity.pdbx_description
1 polymer ?
#
loop_
_entity_poly.entity_id
_entity_poly.type
_entity_poly.pdbx_seq_one_letter_code
_entity_poly.pdbx_strand_id
1 'polypeptide(L)'
;MPDNEKEKIEFEIHQIEKELKIIDILKKAIAKHELDDIQIRAAASSLHSIYNGIEKILLIKTKSLKDDFEIDDKCHTRLVAKAVDYGVITKE
;
A
#
# COMPACT_ATOMS: atom_id res chain seq x y z
N MET A 1 0.97 15.12 -13.95
CA MET A 1 1.58 14.28 -12.89
C MET A 1 1.34 15.02 -11.58
N PRO A 2 1.21 14.35 -10.42
CA PRO A 2 1.09 15.05 -9.14
C PRO A 2 2.38 15.83 -8.83
N ASP A 3 2.24 17.12 -8.54
CA ASP A 3 3.35 18.09 -8.53
C ASP A 3 3.89 18.34 -7.12
N ASN A 4 3.14 17.98 -6.07
CA ASN A 4 3.56 18.09 -4.67
C ASN A 4 3.35 16.80 -3.86
N GLU A 5 3.96 16.73 -2.68
CA GLU A 5 3.90 15.55 -1.79
C GLU A 5 2.47 15.12 -1.47
N LYS A 6 1.60 16.10 -1.18
CA LYS A 6 0.21 15.87 -0.79
C LYS A 6 -0.58 15.21 -1.92
N GLU A 7 -0.47 15.72 -3.15
CA GLU A 7 -1.15 15.15 -4.32
C GLU A 7 -0.69 13.72 -4.62
N LYS A 8 0.61 13.41 -4.41
CA LYS A 8 1.13 12.05 -4.58
C LYS A 8 0.51 11.09 -3.57
N ILE A 9 0.39 11.52 -2.31
CA ILE A 9 -0.24 10.72 -1.25
C ILE A 9 -1.73 10.54 -1.53
N GLU A 10 -2.46 11.61 -1.87
CA GLU A 10 -3.88 11.55 -2.21
C GLU A 10 -4.13 10.63 -3.40
N PHE A 11 -3.25 10.66 -4.40
CA PHE A 11 -3.32 9.73 -5.52
C PHE A 11 -3.18 8.27 -5.08
N GLU A 12 -2.15 7.93 -4.28
CA GLU A 12 -1.97 6.56 -3.81
C GLU A 12 -3.11 6.10 -2.89
N ILE A 13 -3.64 6.98 -2.03
CA ILE A 13 -4.84 6.71 -1.21
C ILE A 13 -6.04 6.37 -2.11
N HIS A 14 -6.28 7.18 -3.16
CA HIS A 14 -7.37 6.91 -4.10
C HIS A 14 -7.23 5.58 -4.83
N GLN A 15 -5.99 5.16 -5.16
CA GLN A 15 -5.76 3.83 -5.73
C GLN A 15 -6.06 2.73 -4.71
N ILE A 16 -5.58 2.87 -3.47
CA ILE A 16 -5.87 1.92 -2.37
C ILE A 16 -7.37 1.77 -2.17
N GLU A 17 -8.13 2.88 -2.16
CA GLU A 17 -9.59 2.85 -2.01
C GLU A 17 -10.30 2.08 -3.14
N LYS A 18 -9.80 2.17 -4.38
CA LYS A 18 -10.33 1.38 -5.49
C LYS A 18 -10.08 -0.11 -5.31
N GLU A 19 -8.89 -0.48 -4.90
CA GLU A 19 -8.53 -1.88 -4.67
C GLU A 19 -9.29 -2.47 -3.48
N LEU A 20 -9.50 -1.69 -2.41
CA LEU A 20 -10.34 -2.09 -1.28
C LEU A 20 -11.79 -2.40 -1.70
N LYS A 21 -12.35 -1.62 -2.64
CA LYS A 21 -13.69 -1.93 -3.20
C LYS A 21 -13.71 -3.26 -3.94
N ILE A 22 -12.64 -3.61 -4.66
CA ILE A 22 -12.52 -4.92 -5.31
C ILE A 22 -12.49 -6.03 -4.25
N ILE A 23 -11.69 -5.86 -3.20
CA ILE A 23 -11.65 -6.81 -2.08
C ILE A 23 -13.02 -6.97 -1.41
N ASP A 24 -13.79 -5.90 -1.22
CA ASP A 24 -15.13 -5.98 -0.64
C ASP A 24 -16.15 -6.69 -1.54
N ILE A 25 -16.01 -6.55 -2.86
CA ILE A 25 -16.80 -7.33 -3.83
C ILE A 25 -16.43 -8.81 -3.71
N LEU A 26 -15.14 -9.13 -3.67
CA LEU A 26 -14.64 -10.50 -3.59
C LEU A 26 -15.02 -11.17 -2.26
N LYS A 27 -14.98 -10.45 -1.13
CA LYS A 27 -15.46 -10.92 0.19
C LYS A 27 -16.90 -11.45 0.14
N LYS A 28 -17.78 -10.78 -0.62
CA LYS A 28 -19.18 -11.23 -0.80
C LYS A 28 -19.26 -12.53 -1.62
N ALA A 29 -18.36 -12.75 -2.57
CA ALA A 29 -18.26 -14.01 -3.31
C ALA A 29 -17.70 -15.14 -2.44
N ILE A 30 -16.73 -14.86 -1.56
CA ILE A 30 -16.21 -15.83 -0.58
C ILE A 30 -17.33 -16.35 0.32
N ALA A 31 -18.18 -15.45 0.82
CA ALA A 31 -19.29 -15.81 1.71
C ALA A 31 -20.32 -16.74 1.04
N LYS A 32 -20.33 -16.81 -0.30
CA LYS A 32 -21.19 -17.71 -1.08
C LYS A 32 -20.48 -18.99 -1.53
N HIS A 33 -19.20 -19.17 -1.21
CA HIS A 33 -18.35 -20.25 -1.73
C HIS A 33 -18.25 -20.28 -3.27
N GLU A 34 -18.38 -19.13 -3.92
CA GLU A 34 -18.40 -18.98 -5.39
C GLU A 34 -17.09 -18.43 -5.97
N LEU A 35 -16.00 -18.46 -5.18
CA LEU A 35 -14.70 -17.94 -5.61
C LEU A 35 -14.10 -18.79 -6.75
N ASP A 36 -13.93 -18.18 -7.91
CA ASP A 36 -13.20 -18.79 -9.02
C ASP A 36 -11.70 -18.40 -9.04
N ASP A 37 -10.90 -19.10 -9.83
CA ASP A 37 -9.46 -18.85 -9.95
C ASP A 37 -9.13 -17.43 -10.47
N ILE A 38 -10.02 -16.82 -11.26
CA ILE A 38 -9.84 -15.45 -11.77
C ILE A 38 -9.99 -14.48 -10.61
N GLN A 39 -11.02 -14.67 -9.78
CA GLN A 39 -11.32 -13.88 -8.61
C GLN A 39 -10.24 -14.04 -7.52
N ILE A 40 -9.68 -15.23 -7.32
CA ILE A 40 -8.53 -15.44 -6.42
C ILE A 40 -7.32 -14.63 -6.90
N ARG A 41 -7.01 -14.67 -8.21
CA ARG A 41 -5.92 -13.88 -8.80
C ARG A 41 -6.17 -12.38 -8.70
N ALA A 42 -7.42 -11.96 -8.86
CA ALA A 42 -7.81 -10.56 -8.65
C ALA A 42 -7.58 -10.14 -7.20
N ALA A 43 -7.98 -10.96 -6.21
CA ALA A 43 -7.72 -10.69 -4.80
C ALA A 43 -6.23 -10.52 -4.50
N ALA A 44 -5.41 -11.46 -5.00
CA ALA A 44 -3.96 -11.40 -4.82
C ALA A 44 -3.36 -10.13 -5.45
N SER A 45 -3.78 -9.79 -6.67
CA SER A 45 -3.35 -8.58 -7.36
C SER A 45 -3.75 -7.31 -6.60
N SER A 46 -5.00 -7.23 -6.13
CA SER A 46 -5.49 -6.09 -5.35
C SER A 46 -4.75 -5.93 -4.02
N LEU A 47 -4.49 -7.03 -3.30
CA LEU A 47 -3.68 -6.99 -2.07
C LEU A 47 -2.26 -6.49 -2.34
N HIS A 48 -1.63 -6.96 -3.41
CA HIS A 48 -0.30 -6.50 -3.80
C HIS A 48 -0.30 -5.00 -4.16
N SER A 49 -1.31 -4.53 -4.89
CA SER A 49 -1.49 -3.11 -5.22
C SER A 49 -1.68 -2.25 -3.97
N ILE A 50 -2.48 -2.70 -3.00
CA ILE A 50 -2.67 -2.01 -1.71
C ILE A 50 -1.35 -1.90 -0.96
N TYR A 51 -0.61 -3.01 -0.84
CA TYR A 51 0.70 -3.04 -0.20
C TYR A 51 1.67 -2.03 -0.85
N ASN A 52 1.76 -2.04 -2.19
CA ASN A 52 2.62 -1.12 -2.93
C ASN A 52 2.21 0.35 -2.76
N GLY A 53 0.90 0.63 -2.69
CA GLY A 53 0.38 1.98 -2.43
C GLY A 53 0.82 2.50 -1.06
N ILE A 54 0.68 1.67 -0.01
CA ILE A 54 1.12 2.00 1.35
C ILE A 54 2.64 2.24 1.37
N GLU A 55 3.41 1.34 0.74
CA GLU A 55 4.85 1.47 0.64
C GLU A 55 5.27 2.82 0.04
N LYS A 56 4.67 3.21 -1.08
CA LYS A 56 4.97 4.50 -1.71
C LYS A 56 4.62 5.68 -0.82
N ILE A 57 3.50 5.65 -0.11
CA ILE A 57 3.14 6.70 0.84
C ILE A 57 4.21 6.84 1.92
N LEU A 58 4.67 5.71 2.47
CA LEU A 58 5.77 5.70 3.43
C LEU A 58 7.06 6.27 2.81
N LEU A 59 7.43 5.86 1.60
CA LEU A 59 8.61 6.39 0.91
C LEU A 59 8.51 7.89 0.64
N ILE A 60 7.34 8.39 0.26
CA ILE A 60 7.11 9.82 0.06
C ILE A 60 7.33 10.57 1.38
N LYS A 61 6.78 10.05 2.49
CA LYS A 61 6.92 10.64 3.83
C LYS A 61 8.32 10.52 4.43
N THR A 62 9.07 9.46 4.12
CA THR A 62 10.42 9.26 4.66
C THR A 62 11.50 9.89 3.79
N LYS A 63 11.34 9.97 2.47
CA LYS A 63 12.30 10.66 1.58
C LYS A 63 12.28 12.18 1.76
N SER A 64 11.15 12.78 2.12
CA SER A 64 11.13 14.20 2.52
C SER A 64 11.95 14.47 3.79
N LEU A 65 12.33 13.41 4.54
CA LEU A 65 13.16 13.47 5.74
C LEU A 65 14.67 13.25 5.48
N LYS A 66 15.11 13.33 4.21
CA LYS A 66 16.53 13.36 3.76
C LYS A 66 17.36 12.08 3.96
N ASP A 67 16.74 10.91 4.14
CA ASP A 67 17.50 9.66 4.20
C ASP A 67 17.58 8.98 2.83
N ASP A 68 18.81 8.76 2.34
CA ASP A 68 19.08 7.91 1.19
C ASP A 68 18.66 6.48 1.51
N PHE A 69 17.66 5.99 0.77
CA PHE A 69 17.15 4.63 0.92
C PHE A 69 17.86 3.71 -0.07
N GLU A 70 18.81 2.90 0.40
CA GLU A 70 19.34 1.80 -0.39
C GLU A 70 18.27 0.70 -0.53
N ILE A 71 18.05 0.26 -1.77
CA ILE A 71 17.12 -0.82 -2.10
C ILE A 71 17.88 -2.15 -1.94
N ASP A 72 17.59 -2.88 -0.87
CA ASP A 72 18.03 -4.26 -0.66
C ASP A 72 16.85 -5.14 -0.18
N ASP A 73 17.10 -6.43 0.06
CA ASP A 73 16.07 -7.39 0.49
C ASP A 73 15.40 -7.04 1.83
N LYS A 74 15.99 -6.13 2.62
CA LYS A 74 15.45 -5.66 3.91
C LYS A 74 14.85 -4.27 3.82
N CYS A 75 14.72 -3.71 2.62
CA CYS A 75 14.22 -2.37 2.36
C CYS A 75 12.86 -2.13 3.03
N HIS A 76 11.90 -3.05 2.85
CA HIS A 76 10.55 -2.91 3.41
C HIS A 76 10.54 -2.86 4.95
N THR A 77 11.30 -3.75 5.60
CA THR A 77 11.41 -3.79 7.07
C THR A 77 12.03 -2.50 7.61
N ARG A 78 13.08 -2.00 6.95
CA ARG A 78 13.68 -0.70 7.31
C ARG A 78 12.73 0.46 7.10
N LEU A 79 11.93 0.43 6.03
CA LEU A 79 10.97 1.48 5.72
C LEU A 79 9.91 1.59 6.81
N VAL A 80 9.37 0.45 7.25
CA VAL A 80 8.43 0.40 8.37
C VAL A 80 9.09 0.87 9.66
N ALA A 81 10.30 0.40 9.97
CA ALA A 81 11.03 0.83 11.16
C ALA A 81 11.25 2.35 11.19
N LYS A 82 11.73 2.94 10.08
CA LYS A 82 11.92 4.38 9.97
C LYS A 82 10.61 5.15 10.02
N ALA A 83 9.54 4.63 9.40
CA ALA A 83 8.24 5.26 9.49
C ALA A 83 7.71 5.32 10.93
N VAL A 84 8.02 4.31 11.76
CA VAL A 84 7.77 4.36 13.21
C VAL A 84 8.65 5.41 13.87
N ASP A 85 9.96 5.41 13.60
CA ASP A 85 10.92 6.33 14.23
C ASP A 85 10.58 7.81 13.94
N TYR A 86 10.04 8.09 12.74
CA TYR A 86 9.60 9.42 12.34
C TYR A 86 8.15 9.75 12.75
N GLY A 87 7.45 8.84 13.44
CA GLY A 87 6.07 9.05 13.88
C GLY A 87 5.04 9.11 12.74
N VAL A 88 5.37 8.58 11.56
CA VAL A 88 4.45 8.46 10.41
C VAL A 88 3.40 7.37 10.69
N ILE A 89 3.82 6.29 11.34
CA ILE A 89 2.96 5.19 11.79
C ILE A 89 3.28 4.86 13.25
N THR A 90 2.31 4.31 13.97
CA THR A 90 2.51 3.82 15.35
C THR A 90 2.89 2.34 15.35
N LYS A 91 3.71 1.91 16.31
CA LYS A 91 3.75 0.48 16.67
C LYS A 91 2.45 0.16 17.39
N GLU A 92 1.73 -0.84 16.89
CA GLU A 92 0.64 -1.49 17.64
C GLU A 92 1.17 -2.07 18.96
#